data_AF-A0A7J6UUF8-F1
#
_entry.id   AF-A0A7J6UUF8-F1
#
_cell.length_a   1.000
_cell.length_b   1.000
_cell.length_c   1.000
_cell.angle_alpha   90.00
_cell.angle_beta   90.00
_cell.angle_gamma   90.00
#
_symmetry.space_group_name_H-M   'P 1'
#
loop_
_entity.id
_entity.type
_entity.pdbx_description
1 polymer ?
#
loop_
_entity_poly.entity_id
_entity_poly.type
_entity_poly.pdbx_seq_one_letter_code
_entity_poly.pdbx_strand_id
1 'polypeptide(L)'
;QITPLKLRSEDETNRRINEVLHRRFLRQVRLKERRRRSDESAKRRYVLDLNVDYEIEQLSTSADFLVELCKIPDPVENHSSFANMSHQAVDFVLVSLKKFAKENKSRCVEGIVISLITRLVGRMCTSTTRDESPSSDTDAQFCVQHLLRKLGAEPYIGHRTMLAVSQRILALADSLLFMDPFDNVFPNAHSCMFLLIQLVEFLISDYIQFWTSDREIDM
;
A
#
# COMPACT_ATOMS: atom_id res chain seq x y z
N GLN A 1 -16.35 -33.93 -7.90
CA GLN A 1 -16.70 -33.22 -9.15
C GLN A 1 -17.13 -31.81 -8.76
N ILE A 2 -16.26 -30.81 -8.94
CA ILE A 2 -16.54 -29.41 -8.64
C ILE A 2 -16.63 -28.67 -9.97
N THR A 3 -17.74 -27.96 -10.19
CA THR A 3 -18.12 -27.31 -11.45
C THR A 3 -17.20 -26.13 -11.79
N PRO A 4 -16.63 -26.07 -13.02
CA PRO A 4 -15.70 -25.02 -13.48
C PRO A 4 -16.35 -23.63 -13.69
N LEU A 5 -17.67 -23.49 -13.52
CA LEU A 5 -18.40 -22.23 -13.68
C LEU A 5 -18.21 -21.24 -12.53
N LYS A 6 -17.87 -21.71 -11.31
CA LYS A 6 -17.78 -20.84 -10.13
C LYS A 6 -16.49 -20.02 -10.10
N LEU A 7 -15.37 -20.61 -10.52
CA LEU A 7 -14.05 -19.95 -10.56
C LEU A 7 -14.03 -18.78 -11.56
N ARG A 8 -14.57 -19.01 -12.76
CA ARG A 8 -14.61 -18.00 -13.84
C ARG A 8 -15.46 -16.77 -13.49
N SER A 9 -16.48 -16.94 -12.65
CA SER A 9 -17.37 -15.86 -12.22
C SER A 9 -16.70 -14.94 -11.18
N GLU A 10 -15.83 -15.47 -10.32
CA GLU A 10 -15.11 -14.69 -9.30
C GLU A 10 -13.99 -13.87 -9.94
N ASP A 11 -13.27 -14.41 -10.93
CA ASP A 11 -12.27 -13.66 -11.69
C ASP A 11 -12.88 -12.51 -12.51
N GLU A 12 -14.03 -12.73 -13.13
CA GLU A 12 -14.73 -11.71 -13.91
C GLU A 12 -15.30 -10.59 -13.04
N THR A 13 -15.75 -10.91 -11.82
CA THR A 13 -16.19 -9.90 -10.85
C THR A 13 -15.01 -9.13 -10.25
N ASN A 14 -13.90 -9.77 -9.92
CA ASN A 14 -12.68 -9.12 -9.45
C ASN A 14 -12.11 -8.16 -10.50
N ARG A 15 -12.06 -8.59 -11.77
CA ARG A 15 -11.65 -7.74 -12.90
C ARG A 15 -12.55 -6.50 -13.04
N ARG A 16 -13.87 -6.69 -12.91
CA ARG A 16 -14.85 -5.59 -13.00
C ARG A 16 -14.74 -4.60 -11.84
N ILE A 17 -14.52 -5.09 -10.61
CA ILE A 17 -14.31 -4.24 -9.43
C ILE A 17 -13.03 -3.42 -9.61
N ASN A 18 -11.95 -4.03 -10.08
CA ASN A 18 -10.70 -3.33 -10.36
C ASN A 18 -10.88 -2.25 -11.45
N GLU A 19 -11.58 -2.55 -12.54
CA GLU A 19 -11.88 -1.54 -13.56
C GLU A 19 -12.68 -0.35 -13.00
N VAL A 20 -13.63 -0.60 -12.10
CA VAL A 20 -14.40 0.46 -11.44
C VAL A 20 -13.51 1.31 -10.54
N LEU A 21 -12.65 0.68 -9.74
CA LEU A 21 -11.72 1.36 -8.84
C LEU A 21 -10.68 2.17 -9.63
N HIS A 22 -10.12 1.59 -10.69
CA HIS A 22 -9.20 2.26 -11.59
C HIS A 22 -9.87 3.44 -12.30
N ARG A 23 -11.13 3.29 -12.77
CA ARG A 23 -11.91 4.41 -13.32
C ARG A 23 -12.18 5.49 -12.28
N ARG A 24 -12.46 5.12 -11.03
CA ARG A 24 -12.64 6.08 -9.92
C ARG A 24 -11.34 6.85 -9.66
N PHE A 25 -10.22 6.14 -9.55
CA PHE A 25 -8.89 6.74 -9.41
C PHE A 25 -8.57 7.70 -10.56
N LEU A 26 -8.67 7.26 -11.82
CA LEU A 26 -8.39 8.09 -12.99
C LEU A 26 -9.32 9.30 -13.09
N ARG A 27 -10.59 9.16 -12.72
CA ARG A 27 -11.51 10.31 -12.66
C ARG A 27 -11.01 11.34 -11.66
N GLN A 28 -10.62 10.91 -10.46
CA GLN A 28 -10.11 11.84 -9.43
C GLN A 28 -8.80 12.52 -9.87
N VAL A 29 -7.86 11.75 -10.46
CA VAL A 29 -6.59 12.30 -10.98
C VAL A 29 -6.83 13.32 -12.11
N ARG A 30 -7.68 13.00 -13.08
CA ARG A 30 -8.00 13.92 -14.19
C ARG A 30 -8.77 15.16 -13.74
N LEU A 31 -9.66 15.02 -12.76
CA LEU A 31 -10.37 16.17 -12.17
C LEU A 31 -9.39 17.12 -11.47
N LYS A 32 -8.41 16.58 -10.76
CA LYS A 32 -7.32 17.36 -10.15
C LYS A 32 -6.50 18.10 -11.21
N GLU A 33 -6.12 17.43 -12.29
CA GLU A 33 -5.35 18.05 -13.39
C GLU A 33 -6.13 19.18 -14.09
N ARG A 34 -7.44 19.00 -14.29
CA ARG A 34 -8.31 20.03 -14.88
C ARG A 34 -8.46 21.26 -13.99
N ARG A 35 -8.62 21.10 -12.67
CA ARG A 35 -8.71 22.24 -11.73
C ARG A 35 -7.42 23.04 -11.65
N ARG A 36 -6.26 22.37 -11.77
CA ARG A 36 -4.94 23.03 -11.80
C ARG A 36 -4.75 23.97 -13.01
N ARG A 37 -5.52 23.79 -14.09
CA ARG A 37 -5.52 24.66 -15.29
C ARG A 37 -6.52 25.82 -15.21
N SER A 38 -7.43 25.81 -14.23
CA SER A 38 -8.56 26.74 -14.12
C SER A 38 -8.43 27.56 -12.83
N ASP A 39 -7.28 28.21 -12.64
CA ASP A 39 -7.10 29.15 -11.52
C ASP A 39 -7.59 30.54 -11.98
N GLU A 40 -8.92 30.70 -12.04
CA GLU A 40 -9.55 32.01 -12.12
C GLU A 40 -10.19 32.38 -10.78
N SER A 41 -10.03 33.64 -10.42
CA SER A 41 -10.12 34.21 -9.08
C SER A 41 -11.47 34.08 -8.35
N ALA A 42 -11.36 34.09 -7.01
CA ALA A 42 -12.34 34.56 -6.00
C ALA A 42 -13.28 33.54 -5.32
N LYS A 43 -12.76 32.82 -4.31
CA LYS A 43 -13.46 32.54 -3.01
C LYS A 43 -12.51 31.88 -1.99
N ARG A 44 -11.59 32.66 -1.42
CA ARG A 44 -10.34 32.16 -0.81
C ARG A 44 -10.40 31.47 0.56
N ARG A 45 -11.53 31.31 1.25
CA ARG A 45 -11.55 30.64 2.58
C ARG A 45 -12.39 29.36 2.63
N TYR A 46 -13.65 29.40 2.21
CA TYR A 46 -14.48 28.18 2.11
C TYR A 46 -14.01 27.19 1.04
N VAL A 47 -13.35 27.65 -0.03
CA VAL A 47 -12.80 26.78 -1.09
C VAL A 47 -11.51 26.08 -0.66
N LEU A 48 -10.74 26.66 0.27
CA LEU A 48 -9.51 26.03 0.77
C LEU A 48 -9.82 24.80 1.63
N ASP A 49 -10.83 24.86 2.49
CA ASP A 49 -11.25 23.73 3.33
C ASP A 49 -11.83 22.59 2.48
N LEU A 50 -12.73 22.93 1.53
CA LEU A 50 -13.25 21.97 0.55
C LEU A 50 -12.15 21.34 -0.34
N ASN A 51 -11.04 22.06 -0.55
CA ASN A 51 -9.91 21.55 -1.29
C ASN A 51 -9.05 20.59 -0.45
N VAL A 52 -8.88 20.86 0.85
CA VAL A 52 -8.17 19.96 1.77
C VAL A 52 -8.95 18.65 1.94
N ASP A 53 -10.26 18.72 2.20
CA ASP A 53 -11.10 17.53 2.34
C ASP A 53 -11.09 16.66 1.07
N TYR A 54 -11.18 17.30 -0.10
CA TYR A 54 -11.07 16.61 -1.38
C TYR A 54 -9.70 15.95 -1.59
N GLU A 55 -8.60 16.60 -1.18
CA GLU A 55 -7.26 16.04 -1.27
C GLU A 55 -7.03 14.88 -0.31
N ILE A 56 -7.61 14.95 0.90
CA ILE A 56 -7.63 13.86 1.86
C ILE A 56 -8.44 12.68 1.30
N GLU A 57 -9.62 12.93 0.74
CA GLU A 57 -10.44 11.89 0.10
C GLU A 57 -9.71 11.24 -1.07
N GLN A 58 -9.00 12.03 -1.88
CA GLN A 58 -8.24 11.53 -3.01
C GLN A 58 -7.04 10.68 -2.55
N LEU A 59 -6.34 11.10 -1.50
CA LEU A 59 -5.28 10.32 -0.88
C LEU A 59 -5.83 9.01 -0.31
N SER A 60 -6.96 9.06 0.41
CA SER A 60 -7.64 7.87 0.93
C SER A 60 -8.04 6.91 -0.19
N THR A 61 -8.64 7.41 -1.26
CA THR A 61 -9.05 6.60 -2.42
C THR A 61 -7.84 5.94 -3.09
N SER A 62 -6.70 6.64 -3.14
CA SER A 62 -5.46 6.11 -3.73
C SER A 62 -4.83 5.04 -2.83
N ALA A 63 -4.85 5.24 -1.52
CA ALA A 63 -4.43 4.25 -0.54
C ALA A 63 -5.31 2.99 -0.59
N ASP A 64 -6.63 3.16 -0.64
CA ASP A 64 -7.57 2.05 -0.80
C ASP A 64 -7.33 1.29 -2.10
N PHE A 65 -7.13 2.01 -3.21
CA PHE A 65 -6.83 1.41 -4.50
C PHE A 65 -5.56 0.55 -4.46
N LEU A 66 -4.49 1.00 -3.80
CA LEU A 66 -3.26 0.21 -3.63
C LEU A 66 -3.53 -1.09 -2.86
N VAL A 67 -4.28 -1.03 -1.76
CA VAL A 67 -4.60 -2.23 -0.98
C VAL A 67 -5.47 -3.20 -1.77
N GLU A 68 -6.43 -2.71 -2.55
CA GLU A 68 -7.28 -3.54 -3.40
C GLU A 68 -6.52 -4.17 -4.56
N LEU A 69 -5.58 -3.44 -5.17
CA LEU A 69 -4.69 -3.97 -6.22
C LEU A 69 -3.92 -5.20 -5.72
N CYS A 70 -3.49 -5.19 -4.46
CA CYS A 70 -2.78 -6.31 -3.83
C CYS A 70 -3.66 -7.52 -3.49
N LYS A 71 -4.98 -7.49 -3.75
CA LYS A 71 -5.87 -8.65 -3.54
C LYS A 71 -6.04 -9.51 -4.78
N ILE A 72 -5.50 -9.09 -5.92
CA ILE A 72 -5.74 -9.76 -7.20
C ILE A 72 -4.85 -11.01 -7.26
N PRO A 73 -5.44 -12.21 -7.41
CA PRO A 73 -4.74 -13.48 -7.23
C PRO A 73 -3.73 -13.82 -8.34
N ASP A 74 -3.64 -13.04 -9.41
CA ASP A 74 -2.56 -13.19 -10.37
C ASP A 74 -2.39 -11.95 -11.26
N PRO A 75 -1.20 -11.34 -11.32
CA PRO A 75 -0.87 -10.35 -12.35
C PRO A 75 -0.45 -10.99 -13.69
N VAL A 76 -0.44 -12.32 -13.83
CA VAL A 76 0.14 -13.06 -14.98
C VAL A 76 -0.37 -12.64 -16.36
N GLU A 77 -1.65 -12.31 -16.54
CA GLU A 77 -2.14 -11.81 -17.85
C GLU A 77 -1.88 -10.31 -18.09
N ASN A 78 -1.49 -9.54 -17.06
CA ASN A 78 -1.44 -8.07 -17.11
C ASN A 78 -0.35 -7.45 -16.23
N HIS A 79 0.82 -8.08 -16.07
CA HIS A 79 1.91 -7.58 -15.21
C HIS A 79 2.30 -6.13 -15.52
N SER A 80 2.33 -5.76 -16.80
CA SER A 80 2.62 -4.38 -17.24
C SER A 80 1.52 -3.39 -16.79
N SER A 81 0.26 -3.82 -16.76
CA SER A 81 -0.88 -3.03 -16.32
C SER A 81 -0.84 -2.81 -14.80
N PHE A 82 -0.57 -3.87 -14.02
CA PHE A 82 -0.41 -3.78 -12.57
C PHE A 82 0.76 -2.87 -12.19
N ALA A 83 1.94 -3.08 -12.81
CA ALA A 83 3.12 -2.27 -12.54
C ALA A 83 2.85 -0.78 -12.84
N ASN A 84 2.20 -0.48 -13.96
CA ASN A 84 1.85 0.90 -14.31
C ASN A 84 0.83 1.52 -13.33
N MET A 85 -0.22 0.79 -12.98
CA MET A 85 -1.25 1.27 -12.06
C MET A 85 -0.70 1.49 -10.65
N SER A 86 0.05 0.51 -10.14
CA SER A 86 0.65 0.60 -8.81
C SER A 86 1.71 1.70 -8.75
N HIS A 87 2.52 1.86 -9.81
CA HIS A 87 3.47 2.96 -9.93
C HIS A 87 2.77 4.32 -9.85
N GLN A 88 1.71 4.53 -10.64
CA GLN A 88 0.95 5.78 -10.65
C GLN A 88 0.28 6.07 -9.29
N ALA A 89 -0.29 5.05 -8.65
CA ALA A 89 -0.94 5.20 -7.36
C ALA A 89 0.07 5.50 -6.24
N VAL A 90 1.24 4.83 -6.23
CA VAL A 90 2.32 5.15 -5.29
C VAL A 90 2.83 6.57 -5.52
N ASP A 91 3.09 6.97 -6.76
CA ASP A 91 3.57 8.33 -7.05
C ASP A 91 2.54 9.37 -6.60
N PHE A 92 1.25 9.12 -6.81
CA PHE A 92 0.19 9.99 -6.36
C PHE A 92 0.18 10.14 -4.82
N VAL A 93 0.32 9.03 -4.10
CA VAL A 93 0.42 9.02 -2.63
C VAL A 93 1.64 9.83 -2.18
N LEU A 94 2.82 9.56 -2.74
CA LEU A 94 4.06 10.26 -2.40
C LEU A 94 3.98 11.77 -2.68
N VAL A 95 3.48 12.17 -3.84
CA VAL A 95 3.30 13.58 -4.20
C VAL A 95 2.31 14.27 -3.25
N SER A 96 1.23 13.59 -2.89
CA SER A 96 0.23 14.13 -1.97
C SER A 96 0.80 14.29 -0.56
N LEU A 97 1.56 13.31 -0.05
CA LEU A 97 2.17 13.39 1.27
C LEU A 97 3.24 14.48 1.34
N LYS A 98 4.10 14.62 0.33
CA LYS A 98 5.03 15.75 0.23
C LYS A 98 4.32 17.09 0.25
N LYS A 99 3.13 17.18 -0.35
CA LYS A 99 2.30 18.37 -0.29
C LYS A 99 1.81 18.64 1.15
N PHE A 100 1.21 17.65 1.81
CA PHE A 100 0.72 17.80 3.18
C PHE A 100 1.85 18.08 4.19
N ALA A 101 3.05 17.53 3.97
CA ALA A 101 4.24 17.83 4.76
C ALA A 101 4.64 19.31 4.62
N LYS A 102 4.76 19.82 3.39
CA LYS A 102 5.06 21.25 3.13
C LYS A 102 4.04 22.22 3.72
N GLU A 103 2.79 21.78 3.90
CA GLU A 103 1.72 22.59 4.49
C GLU A 103 1.60 22.42 6.02
N ASN A 104 2.49 21.67 6.68
CA ASN A 104 2.40 21.29 8.10
C ASN A 104 1.06 20.63 8.49
N LYS A 105 0.50 19.84 7.56
CA LYS A 105 -0.78 19.11 7.70
C LYS A 105 -0.61 17.60 7.68
N SER A 106 0.59 17.10 7.98
CA SER A 106 0.91 15.67 8.08
C SER A 106 -0.04 14.93 9.03
N ARG A 107 -0.46 15.57 10.12
CA ARG A 107 -1.43 15.04 11.09
C ARG A 107 -2.80 14.73 10.47
N CYS A 108 -3.24 15.49 9.47
CA CYS A 108 -4.54 15.28 8.82
C CYS A 108 -4.60 13.96 8.03
N VAL A 109 -3.44 13.47 7.58
CA VAL A 109 -3.33 12.28 6.73
C VAL A 109 -2.72 11.08 7.45
N GLU A 110 -2.35 11.25 8.73
CA GLU A 110 -1.72 10.22 9.55
C GLU A 110 -2.57 8.94 9.64
N GLY A 111 -3.87 9.07 9.90
CA GLY A 111 -4.77 7.92 9.96
C GLY A 111 -4.84 7.13 8.64
N ILE A 112 -4.76 7.82 7.50
CA ILE A 112 -4.74 7.19 6.17
C ILE A 112 -3.43 6.43 5.98
N VAL A 113 -2.29 7.05 6.33
CA VAL A 113 -0.97 6.42 6.19
C VAL A 113 -0.83 5.20 7.09
N ILE A 114 -1.24 5.30 8.36
CA ILE A 114 -1.22 4.17 9.29
C ILE A 114 -2.10 3.04 8.77
N SER A 115 -3.34 3.35 8.36
CA SER A 115 -4.27 2.36 7.80
C SER A 115 -3.70 1.68 6.56
N LEU A 116 -3.10 2.43 5.64
CA LEU A 116 -2.43 1.90 4.45
C LEU A 116 -1.31 0.92 4.83
N ILE A 117 -0.39 1.34 5.69
CA ILE A 117 0.77 0.53 6.12
C ILE A 117 0.27 -0.73 6.82
N THR A 118 -0.63 -0.62 7.79
CA THR A 118 -1.15 -1.77 8.54
C THR A 118 -1.84 -2.77 7.61
N ARG A 119 -2.63 -2.31 6.64
CA ARG A 119 -3.31 -3.18 5.67
C ARG A 119 -2.33 -3.85 4.71
N LEU A 120 -1.31 -3.15 4.24
CA LEU A 120 -0.28 -3.73 3.37
C LEU A 120 0.61 -4.72 4.14
N VAL A 121 1.09 -4.38 5.34
CA VAL A 121 1.85 -5.30 6.20
C VAL A 121 1.03 -6.55 6.52
N GLY A 122 -0.26 -6.38 6.83
CA GLY A 122 -1.18 -7.49 7.01
C GLY A 122 -1.26 -8.39 5.78
N ARG A 123 -1.39 -7.80 4.59
CA ARG A 123 -1.45 -8.53 3.31
C ARG A 123 -0.17 -9.29 2.98
N MET A 124 0.99 -8.68 3.24
CA MET A 124 2.29 -9.34 3.07
C MET A 124 2.41 -10.59 3.94
N CYS A 125 1.73 -10.61 5.09
CA CYS A 125 1.78 -11.67 6.08
C CYS A 125 0.63 -12.69 6.03
N THR A 126 -0.30 -12.54 5.10
CA THR A 126 -1.32 -13.55 4.82
C THR A 126 -0.92 -14.29 3.57
N SER A 127 -0.56 -15.58 3.67
CA SER A 127 -0.58 -16.47 2.51
C SER A 127 -2.04 -16.67 2.08
N THR A 128 -2.32 -16.57 0.79
CA THR A 128 -3.65 -16.83 0.25
C THR A 128 -3.83 -18.33 0.23
N THR A 129 -4.27 -18.88 1.35
CA THR A 129 -4.58 -20.31 1.47
C THR A 129 -5.73 -20.68 0.54
N ARG A 130 -5.43 -21.08 -0.71
CA ARG A 130 -6.25 -22.07 -1.44
C ARG A 130 -5.61 -22.62 -2.72
N ASP A 131 -5.58 -23.95 -2.77
CA ASP A 131 -5.46 -24.86 -3.92
C ASP A 131 -4.17 -24.79 -4.77
N GLU A 132 -3.21 -25.63 -4.39
CA GLU A 132 -2.29 -26.41 -5.25
C GLU A 132 -1.59 -25.73 -6.44
N SER A 133 -1.37 -24.41 -6.43
CA SER A 133 -0.39 -23.78 -7.33
C SER A 133 0.68 -23.03 -6.51
N PRO A 134 1.94 -23.52 -6.48
CA PRO A 134 3.00 -22.94 -5.65
C PRO A 134 3.58 -21.62 -6.21
N SER A 135 3.07 -21.11 -7.35
CA SER A 135 3.69 -19.98 -8.06
C SER A 135 3.04 -18.61 -7.84
N SER A 136 1.75 -18.50 -7.49
CA SER A 136 1.07 -17.19 -7.44
C SER A 136 1.17 -16.45 -6.10
N ASP A 137 1.24 -17.20 -4.99
CA ASP A 137 1.16 -16.63 -3.64
C ASP A 137 2.42 -15.85 -3.23
N THR A 138 3.57 -16.36 -3.66
CA THR A 138 4.88 -15.75 -3.41
C THR A 138 5.01 -14.41 -4.16
N ASP A 139 4.47 -14.32 -5.37
CA ASP A 139 4.53 -13.12 -6.21
C ASP A 139 3.71 -11.96 -5.62
N ALA A 140 2.56 -12.24 -5.00
CA ALA A 140 1.73 -11.23 -4.36
C ALA A 140 2.43 -10.61 -3.13
N GLN A 141 3.06 -11.45 -2.29
CA GLN A 141 3.81 -10.98 -1.11
C GLN A 141 5.01 -10.12 -1.50
N PHE A 142 5.77 -10.52 -2.53
CA PHE A 142 6.84 -9.70 -3.08
C PHE A 142 6.35 -8.38 -3.69
N CYS A 143 5.20 -8.39 -4.37
CA CYS A 143 4.58 -7.15 -4.86
C CYS A 143 4.25 -6.19 -3.71
N VAL A 144 3.66 -6.68 -2.62
CA VAL A 144 3.36 -5.86 -1.44
C VAL A 144 4.64 -5.36 -0.78
N GLN A 145 5.65 -6.21 -0.64
CA GLN A 145 6.97 -5.83 -0.10
C GLN A 145 7.60 -4.72 -0.96
N HIS A 146 7.56 -4.86 -2.28
CA HIS A 146 8.06 -3.84 -3.22
C HIS A 146 7.30 -2.52 -3.11
N LEU A 147 5.97 -2.57 -2.93
CA LEU A 147 5.15 -1.37 -2.73
C LEU A 147 5.50 -0.67 -1.42
N LEU A 148 5.65 -1.41 -0.32
CA LEU A 148 6.06 -0.87 0.96
C LEU A 148 7.47 -0.24 0.88
N ARG A 149 8.40 -0.88 0.16
CA ARG A 149 9.74 -0.34 -0.13
C ARG A 149 9.65 0.96 -0.91
N LYS A 150 8.88 1.01 -2.00
CA LYS A 150 8.72 2.22 -2.83
C LYS A 150 8.05 3.36 -2.07
N LEU A 151 7.02 3.06 -1.27
CA LEU A 151 6.38 4.03 -0.39
C LEU A 151 7.34 4.55 0.69
N GLY A 152 8.23 3.69 1.19
CA GLY A 152 9.26 4.02 2.17
C GLY A 152 10.30 5.03 1.70
N ALA A 153 10.38 5.33 0.40
CA ALA A 153 11.24 6.41 -0.11
C ALA A 153 10.94 7.78 0.54
N GLU A 154 9.69 8.01 0.98
CA GLU A 154 9.33 9.18 1.78
C GLU A 154 9.62 8.93 3.27
N PRO A 155 10.44 9.74 3.95
CA PRO A 155 10.87 9.49 5.35
C PRO A 155 9.69 9.28 6.31
N TYR A 156 8.64 10.10 6.19
CA TYR A 156 7.45 10.02 7.03
C TYR A 156 6.73 8.66 6.95
N ILE A 157 6.69 8.06 5.76
CA ILE A 157 6.13 6.72 5.56
C ILE A 157 7.15 5.67 5.97
N GLY A 158 8.41 5.82 5.54
CA GLY A 158 9.50 4.89 5.83
C GLY A 158 9.63 4.58 7.32
N HIS A 159 9.66 5.61 8.17
CA HIS A 159 9.74 5.45 9.63
C HIS A 159 8.50 4.74 10.21
N ARG A 160 7.29 5.06 9.73
CA ARG A 160 6.05 4.38 10.17
C ARG A 160 5.99 2.94 9.71
N THR A 161 6.48 2.65 8.50
CA THR A 161 6.58 1.30 7.97
C THR A 161 7.54 0.49 8.82
N MET A 162 8.72 1.02 9.15
CA MET A 162 9.66 0.37 10.08
C MET A 162 9.00 0.06 11.42
N LEU A 163 8.34 1.04 12.05
CA LEU A 163 7.68 0.84 13.34
C LEU A 163 6.60 -0.26 13.26
N ALA A 164 5.71 -0.19 12.26
CA ALA A 164 4.65 -1.18 12.09
C ALA A 164 5.19 -2.59 11.83
N VAL A 165 6.25 -2.70 11.02
CA VAL A 165 6.92 -3.97 10.72
C VAL A 165 7.60 -4.52 11.97
N SER A 166 8.32 -3.69 12.74
CA SER A 166 8.94 -4.10 14.00
C SER A 166 7.92 -4.60 15.02
N GLN A 167 6.79 -3.90 15.16
CA GLN A 167 5.69 -4.35 16.02
C GLN A 167 5.12 -5.70 15.57
N ARG A 168 5.00 -5.91 14.25
CA ARG A 168 4.52 -7.18 13.70
C ARG A 168 5.52 -8.31 13.90
N ILE A 169 6.82 -8.06 13.72
CA ILE A 169 7.90 -9.01 14.00
C ILE A 169 7.86 -9.43 15.47
N LEU A 170 7.73 -8.47 16.40
CA LEU A 170 7.63 -8.75 17.82
C LEU A 170 6.43 -9.68 18.12
N ALA A 171 5.25 -9.35 17.60
CA ALA A 171 4.05 -10.17 17.80
C ALA A 171 4.20 -11.60 17.22
N LEU A 172 4.89 -11.75 16.10
CA LEU A 172 5.18 -13.07 15.52
C LEU A 172 6.22 -13.84 16.32
N ALA A 173 7.25 -13.17 16.82
CA ALA A 173 8.28 -13.78 17.67
C ALA A 173 7.67 -14.32 18.95
N ASP A 174 6.83 -13.52 19.61
CA ASP A 174 6.09 -13.96 20.80
C ASP A 174 5.24 -15.19 20.49
N SER A 175 4.52 -15.20 19.36
CA SER A 175 3.74 -16.36 18.94
C SER A 175 4.59 -17.59 18.63
N LEU A 176 5.73 -17.42 17.96
CA LEU A 176 6.63 -18.51 17.55
C LEU A 176 7.31 -19.18 18.75
N LEU A 177 7.60 -18.42 19.82
CA LEU A 177 8.19 -18.97 21.04
C LEU A 177 7.33 -20.04 21.72
N PHE A 178 6.00 -19.99 21.52
CA PHE A 178 5.04 -20.91 22.14
C PHE A 178 4.35 -21.84 21.13
N MET A 179 4.69 -21.75 19.85
CA MET A 179 4.07 -22.55 18.80
C MET A 179 4.81 -23.87 18.61
N ASP A 180 4.06 -24.94 18.35
CA ASP A 180 4.64 -26.23 17.97
C ASP A 180 5.29 -26.11 16.58
N PRO A 181 6.60 -26.40 16.42
CA PRO A 181 7.26 -26.33 15.13
C PRO A 181 6.71 -27.33 14.10
N PHE A 182 5.95 -28.34 14.53
CA PHE A 182 5.27 -29.29 13.65
C PHE A 182 3.83 -28.90 13.31
N ASP A 183 3.32 -27.78 13.87
CA ASP A 183 2.02 -27.23 13.52
C ASP A 183 2.01 -26.68 12.09
N ASN A 184 0.88 -26.82 11.39
CA ASN A 184 0.74 -26.38 10.01
C ASN A 184 0.75 -24.84 9.84
N VAL A 185 0.59 -24.08 10.92
CA VAL A 185 0.69 -22.62 10.96
C VAL A 185 2.14 -22.14 11.08
N PHE A 186 3.03 -22.96 11.64
CA PHE A 186 4.43 -22.56 11.91
C PHE A 186 5.18 -22.08 10.67
N PRO A 187 5.17 -22.81 9.53
CA PRO A 187 5.89 -22.38 8.33
C PRO A 187 5.41 -21.03 7.80
N ASN A 188 4.12 -20.72 7.91
CA ASN A 188 3.55 -19.46 7.45
C ASN A 188 4.01 -18.28 8.32
N ALA A 189 3.95 -18.45 9.65
CA ALA A 189 4.44 -17.43 10.58
C ALA A 189 5.94 -17.17 10.40
N HIS A 190 6.73 -18.22 10.23
CA HIS A 190 8.17 -18.12 9.97
C HIS A 190 8.47 -17.39 8.65
N SER A 191 7.79 -17.75 7.55
CA SER A 191 7.95 -17.08 6.25
C SER A 191 7.53 -15.61 6.28
N CYS A 192 6.41 -15.27 6.94
CA CYS A 192 6.00 -13.87 7.12
C CYS A 192 7.05 -13.08 7.94
N MET A 193 7.62 -13.67 9.00
CA MET A 193 8.71 -13.02 9.74
C MET A 193 9.93 -12.77 8.85
N PHE A 194 10.33 -13.73 8.01
CA PHE A 194 11.43 -13.55 7.07
C PHE A 194 11.19 -12.39 6.09
N LEU A 195 9.99 -12.30 5.49
CA LEU A 195 9.63 -11.20 4.58
C LEU A 195 9.65 -9.83 5.26
N LEU A 196 9.20 -9.76 6.52
CA LEU A 196 9.22 -8.55 7.33
C LEU A 196 10.66 -8.09 7.61
N ILE A 197 11.56 -9.02 7.96
CA ILE A 197 12.97 -8.72 8.20
C ILE A 197 13.63 -8.22 6.91
N GLN A 198 13.38 -8.89 5.77
CA GLN A 198 13.88 -8.43 4.47
C GLN A 198 13.36 -7.04 4.11
N LEU A 199 12.10 -6.71 4.41
CA LEU A 199 11.57 -5.38 4.18
C LEU A 199 12.33 -4.31 4.99
N VAL A 200 12.63 -4.59 6.27
CA VAL A 200 13.43 -3.69 7.11
C VAL A 200 14.84 -3.54 6.53
N GLU A 201 15.47 -4.64 6.13
CA GLU A 201 16.79 -4.62 5.51
C GLU A 201 16.82 -3.75 4.26
N PHE A 202 15.83 -3.89 3.37
CA PHE A 202 15.72 -3.06 2.17
C PHE A 202 15.50 -1.58 2.48
N LEU A 203 14.61 -1.27 3.42
CA LEU A 203 14.34 0.12 3.81
C LEU A 203 15.57 0.81 4.37
N ILE A 204 16.32 0.11 5.24
CA ILE A 204 17.55 0.64 5.81
C ILE A 204 18.61 0.81 4.71
N SER A 205 18.83 -0.23 3.90
CA SER A 205 19.90 -0.23 2.90
C SER A 205 19.69 0.85 1.83
N ASP A 206 18.44 1.07 1.42
CA ASP A 206 18.13 2.03 0.36
C ASP A 206 18.04 3.47 0.87
N TYR A 207 17.49 3.68 2.07
CA TYR A 207 16.99 5.00 2.45
C TYR A 207 17.56 5.55 3.75
N ILE A 208 18.27 4.78 4.58
CA ILE A 208 18.73 5.30 5.89
C ILE A 208 19.62 6.54 5.75
N GLN A 209 20.49 6.56 4.74
CA GLN A 209 21.36 7.71 4.46
C GLN A 209 20.55 8.93 4.02
N PHE A 210 19.52 8.71 3.20
CA PHE A 210 18.64 9.77 2.73
C PHE A 210 17.80 10.35 3.87
N TRP A 211 17.18 9.49 4.68
CA TRP A 211 16.38 9.90 5.84
C TRP A 211 17.18 10.64 6.91
N THR A 212 18.46 10.32 7.08
CA THR A 212 19.33 10.97 8.09
C THR A 212 20.02 12.24 7.58
N SER A 213 20.14 12.39 6.26
CA SER A 213 20.73 13.58 5.64
C SER A 213 19.74 14.74 5.54
N ASP A 214 18.43 14.44 5.46
CA ASP A 214 17.38 15.43 5.60
C ASP A 214 17.31 15.83 7.07
N ARG A 215 17.95 16.95 7.44
CA ARG A 215 17.98 17.49 8.81
C ARG A 215 16.63 18.10 9.21
N GLU A 216 15.57 17.32 9.11
CA GLU A 216 14.28 17.53 9.79
C GLU A 216 13.99 16.33 10.71
N ILE A 217 15.02 15.82 11.39
CA ILE A 217 14.81 15.07 12.65
C ILE A 217 14.52 16.12 13.73
N ASP A 218 13.37 16.76 13.61
CA ASP A 218 12.70 17.53 14.66
C ASP A 218 11.20 17.53 14.33
N MET A 219 10.50 16.48 14.76
CA MET A 219 9.06 16.49 15.05
C MET A 219 8.86 16.01 16.47
#